data_AF-A0A7Y3P769-F1
#
_entry.id   AF-A0A7Y3P769-F1
#
_cell.length_a   1.000
_cell.length_b   1.000
_cell.length_c   1.000
_cell.angle_alpha   90.00
_cell.angle_beta   90.00
_cell.angle_gamma   90.00
#
_symmetry.space_group_name_H-M   'P 1'
#
loop_
_entity.id
_entity.type
_entity.pdbx_description
1 polymer ?
#
loop_
_entity_poly.entity_id
_entity_poly.type
_entity_poly.pdbx_seq_one_letter_code
_entity_poly.pdbx_strand_id
1 'polypeptide(L)' 'DGRARAVEYFDGVPDLEVTTPVALFWRVGAGRINADAFLEASATDVRGSRDLARTWARALCVIP' A
#
# COMPACT_ATOMS: atom_id res chain seq x y z
N ASP A 1 -5.93 15.74 -8.37
CA ASP A 1 -5.10 16.20 -7.23
C ASP A 1 -4.13 15.14 -6.71
N GLY A 2 -4.26 13.87 -7.13
CA GLY A 2 -3.34 12.79 -6.77
C GLY A 2 -3.48 12.27 -5.33
N ARG A 3 -4.45 12.77 -4.57
CA ARG A 3 -4.69 12.37 -3.17
C ARG A 3 -5.76 11.29 -3.11
N ALA A 4 -5.53 10.27 -2.29
CA ALA A 4 -6.56 9.32 -1.93
C ALA A 4 -7.61 9.98 -1.01
N ARG A 5 -8.87 9.55 -1.13
CA ARG A 5 -9.96 9.95 -0.23
C ARG A 5 -10.45 8.70 0.49
N ALA A 6 -10.46 8.73 1.82
CA ALA A 6 -11.11 7.69 2.60
C ALA A 6 -12.61 7.68 2.32
N VAL A 7 -13.18 6.49 2.16
CA VAL A 7 -14.62 6.26 2.05
C VAL A 7 -15.04 5.34 3.18
N GLU A 8 -16.20 5.61 3.80
CA GLU A 8 -16.71 4.77 4.90
C GLU A 8 -17.16 3.40 4.41
N TYR A 9 -17.65 3.32 3.16
CA TYR A 9 -18.18 2.12 2.57
C TYR A 9 -17.90 2.07 1.06
N PHE A 10 -17.68 0.86 0.56
CA PHE A 10 -17.46 0.57 -0.86
C PHE A 10 -18.14 -0.77 -1.20
N ASP A 11 -19.08 -0.74 -2.15
CA ASP A 11 -19.89 -1.90 -2.58
C ASP A 11 -19.41 -2.50 -3.92
N GLY A 12 -18.10 -2.45 -4.16
CA GLY A 12 -17.48 -2.90 -5.41
C GLY A 12 -16.35 -3.89 -5.18
N VAL A 13 -15.86 -4.48 -6.27
CA VAL A 13 -14.59 -5.21 -6.25
C VAL A 13 -13.46 -4.19 -6.36
N PRO A 14 -12.54 -4.12 -5.38
CA PRO A 14 -11.44 -3.18 -5.46
C PRO A 14 -10.43 -3.59 -6.54
N ASP A 15 -9.86 -2.61 -7.25
CA ASP A 15 -8.77 -2.85 -8.20
C ASP A 15 -7.49 -3.37 -7.53
N LEU A 16 -7.34 -3.05 -6.23
CA LEU A 16 -6.22 -3.44 -5.38
C LEU A 16 -6.68 -3.57 -3.93
N GLU A 17 -6.38 -4.69 -3.31
CA GLU A 17 -6.52 -4.92 -1.87
C GLU A 17 -5.15 -5.30 -1.30
N VAL A 18 -4.73 -4.60 -0.23
CA VAL A 18 -3.47 -4.87 0.47
C VAL A 18 -3.76 -5.07 1.95
N THR A 19 -3.46 -6.25 2.45
CA THR A 19 -3.56 -6.58 3.87
C THR A 19 -2.17 -6.76 4.45
N THR A 20 -1.82 -6.01 5.50
CA THR A 20 -0.47 -6.03 6.08
C THR A 20 -0.51 -5.61 7.56
N PRO A 21 0.44 -6.07 8.40
CA PRO A 21 0.65 -5.50 9.72
C PRO A 21 0.81 -3.98 9.67
N VAL A 22 0.09 -3.28 10.55
CA VAL A 22 0.19 -1.82 10.69
C VAL A 22 1.63 -1.33 10.90
N ALA A 23 2.47 -2.13 11.55
CA ALA A 23 3.89 -1.81 11.75
C ALA A 23 4.69 -1.78 10.42
N LEU A 24 4.38 -2.67 9.46
CA LEU A 24 5.03 -2.66 8.14
C LEU A 24 4.56 -1.47 7.31
N PHE A 25 3.26 -1.16 7.36
CA PHE A 25 2.70 0.03 6.73
C PHE A 25 3.42 1.31 7.18
N TRP A 26 3.63 1.49 8.49
CA TRP A 26 4.36 2.66 8.99
C TRP A 26 5.86 2.64 8.66
N ARG A 27 6.49 1.46 8.55
CA ARG A 27 7.90 1.36 8.14
C ARG A 27 8.10 1.83 6.70
N VAL A 28 7.22 1.46 5.77
CA VAL A 28 7.31 1.94 4.38
C VAL A 28 6.96 3.43 4.29
N GLY A 29 5.95 3.89 5.03
CA GLY A 29 5.59 5.31 5.08
C GLY A 29 6.70 6.22 5.62
N ALA A 30 7.52 5.71 6.54
CA ALA A 30 8.69 6.39 7.09
C ALA A 30 9.98 6.15 6.28
N GLY A 31 9.92 5.52 5.10
CA GLY A 31 11.09 5.26 4.26
C GLY A 31 12.10 4.25 4.83
N ARG A 32 11.74 3.50 5.90
CA ARG A 32 12.64 2.53 6.55
C ARG A 32 12.75 1.21 5.79
N ILE A 33 11.78 0.93 4.92
CA ILE A 33 11.79 -0.16 3.95
C ILE A 33 11.29 0.39 2.62
N ASN A 34 11.79 -0.16 1.51
CA ASN A 34 11.32 0.22 0.18
C ASN A 34 9.99 -0.48 -0.18
N ALA A 35 9.37 -0.03 -1.26
CA ALA A 35 8.09 -0.55 -1.73
C ALA A 35 8.11 -2.06 -2.04
N ASP A 36 9.18 -2.57 -2.64
CA ASP A 36 9.26 -3.99 -3.01
C ASP A 36 9.39 -4.87 -1.76
N ALA A 37 10.26 -4.50 -0.80
CA ALA A 37 10.39 -5.19 0.48
C ALA A 37 9.08 -5.18 1.30
N PHE A 38 8.29 -4.13 1.17
CA PHE A 38 6.97 -4.03 1.80
C PHE A 38 5.93 -4.97 1.16
N LEU A 39 5.87 -4.99 -0.18
CA LEU A 39 4.90 -5.80 -0.95
C LEU A 39 5.25 -7.29 -0.97
N GLU A 40 6.53 -7.65 -0.84
CA GLU A 40 7.02 -9.03 -0.84
C GLU A 40 7.17 -9.63 0.57
N ALA A 41 6.90 -8.84 1.62
CA ALA A 41 6.92 -9.33 2.99
C ALA A 41 5.91 -10.48 3.15
N SER A 42 6.31 -11.58 3.79
CA SER A 42 5.45 -12.76 3.99
C SER A 42 4.17 -12.46 4.77
N ALA A 43 4.14 -11.36 5.53
CA ALA A 43 2.98 -10.89 6.28
C ALA A 43 2.10 -9.89 5.48
N THR A 44 2.45 -9.57 4.23
CA THR A 44 1.68 -8.70 3.35
C THR A 44 0.99 -9.55 2.28
N ASP A 45 -0.34 -9.52 2.23
CA ASP A 45 -1.14 -10.09 1.14
C ASP A 45 -1.54 -8.99 0.14
N VAL A 46 -1.40 -9.27 -1.16
CA VAL A 46 -1.68 -8.33 -2.25
C VAL A 46 -2.58 -9.00 -3.27
N ARG A 47 -3.76 -8.44 -3.49
CA ARG A 47 -4.75 -8.93 -4.45
C ARG A 47 -5.11 -7.85 -5.46
N GLY A 48 -5.32 -8.24 -6.71
CA GLY A 48 -5.62 -7.33 -7.80
C GLY A 48 -4.36 -6.83 -8.53
N SER A 49 -4.36 -5.56 -8.95
CA SER A 49 -3.34 -4.99 -9.82
C SER A 49 -1.99 -4.81 -9.14
N ARG A 50 -0.98 -5.57 -9.60
CA ARG A 50 0.40 -5.47 -9.10
C ARG A 50 1.06 -4.14 -9.43
N ASP A 51 0.76 -3.57 -10.60
CA ASP A 51 1.32 -2.28 -11.02
C ASP A 51 0.76 -1.14 -10.18
N LEU A 52 -0.53 -1.21 -9.84
CA LEU A 52 -1.16 -0.28 -8.92
C LEU A 52 -0.56 -0.43 -7.51
N ALA A 53 -0.31 -1.66 -7.06
CA ALA A 53 0.33 -1.92 -5.77
C ALA A 53 1.71 -1.26 -5.67
N ARG A 54 2.55 -1.41 -6.70
CA ARG A 54 3.88 -0.77 -6.74
C ARG A 54 3.79 0.75 -6.78
N THR A 55 2.89 1.29 -7.59
CA THR A 55 2.68 2.74 -7.71
C THR A 55 2.21 3.33 -6.38
N TRP A 56 1.22 2.71 -5.75
CA TRP A 56 0.72 3.09 -4.44
C TRP A 56 1.80 3.00 -3.36
N ALA A 57 2.50 1.87 -3.26
CA ALA A 57 3.53 1.67 -2.24
C ALA A 57 4.70 2.66 -2.36
N ARG A 58 5.08 3.04 -3.59
CA ARG A 58 6.09 4.09 -3.82
C ARG A 58 5.60 5.48 -3.39
N ALA A 59 4.30 5.74 -3.53
CA ALA A 59 3.68 6.99 -3.10
C ALA A 59 3.45 7.08 -1.58
N LEU A 60 3.60 5.98 -0.83
CA LEU A 60 3.44 5.98 0.63
C LEU A 60 4.60 6.68 1.36
N CYS A 61 5.79 6.77 0.76
CA CYS A 61 6.95 7.36 1.43
C CYS A 61 6.69 8.86 1.68
N VAL A 62 6.46 9.22 2.93
CA VAL A 62 6.13 10.60 3.35
C VAL A 62 7.39 11.43 3.60
N ILE A 63 8.53 10.76 3.83
CA ILE A 63 9.82 11.40 4.12
C ILE A 63 10.64 11.49 2.82
N PRO A 64 11.19 12.68 2.46
CA PRO A 64 12.08 12.85 1.31
C PRO A 64 13.37 12.02 1.41
#